data_AF-A0A7Y4QD44-F1
#
_entry.id   AF-A0A7Y4QD44-F1
#
_cell.length_a   1.000
_cell.length_b   1.000
_cell.length_c   1.000
_cell.angle_alpha   90.00
_cell.angle_beta   90.00
_cell.angle_gamma   90.00
#
_symmetry.space_group_name_H-M   'P 1'
#
loop_
_entity.id
_entity.type
_entity.pdbx_description
1 polymer ?
#
loop_
_entity_poly.entity_id
_entity_poly.type
_entity_poly.pdbx_seq_one_letter_code
_entity_poly.pdbx_strand_id
1 'polypeptide(L)'
;MKDSLKEFVSQNRDGFDSQVPPNGLWQRIEGHLPTKSVALWNSVVVWRAAAIFLFGVAAVAIFSTRDFNNGRGDRAKLQGEFIDLESYYSNQIVEKKQLVNQFQSDTGLTEDEVTQNLQKLEAMYQVLKLEMEKRPSED
;
A
#
# COMPACT_ATOMS: atom_id res chain seq x y z
N MET A 1 2.63 74.48 35.73
CA MET A 1 1.93 73.54 34.81
C MET A 1 1.54 72.22 35.47
N LYS A 2 2.30 71.66 36.43
CA LYS A 2 1.84 70.46 37.18
C LYS A 2 0.64 70.75 38.08
N ASP A 3 0.59 71.95 38.67
CA ASP A 3 -0.45 72.29 39.65
C ASP A 3 -1.81 72.59 39.00
N SER A 4 -1.83 73.18 37.81
CA SER A 4 -3.07 73.50 37.09
C SER A 4 -3.88 72.26 36.70
N LEU A 5 -3.21 71.16 36.33
CA LEU A 5 -3.89 69.90 36.02
C LEU A 5 -4.45 69.26 37.30
N LYS A 6 -3.68 69.29 38.39
CA LYS A 6 -4.11 68.76 39.69
C LYS A 6 -5.35 69.48 40.21
N GLU A 7 -5.36 70.80 40.09
CA GLU A 7 -6.45 71.65 40.55
C GLU A 7 -7.70 71.46 39.68
N PHE A 8 -7.55 71.37 38.36
CA PHE A 8 -8.63 71.04 37.44
C PHE A 8 -9.24 69.66 37.73
N VAL A 9 -8.43 68.62 37.93
CA VAL A 9 -8.91 67.28 38.26
C VAL A 9 -9.58 67.25 39.63
N SER A 10 -9.05 67.98 40.61
CA SER A 10 -9.65 68.06 41.95
C SER A 10 -11.00 68.76 41.93
N GLN A 11 -11.16 69.83 41.15
CA GLN A 11 -12.41 70.60 41.03
C GLN A 11 -13.50 69.83 40.26
N ASN A 12 -13.11 68.90 39.38
CA ASN A 12 -14.04 68.14 38.54
C ASN A 12 -14.15 66.67 38.96
N ARG A 13 -13.59 66.29 40.11
CA ARG A 13 -13.52 64.89 40.60
C ARG A 13 -14.89 64.21 40.63
N ASP A 14 -15.89 64.90 41.14
CA ASP A 14 -17.26 64.37 41.23
C ASP A 14 -17.86 64.07 39.85
N GLY A 15 -17.45 64.83 38.82
CA GLY A 15 -17.84 64.60 37.44
C GLY A 15 -17.18 63.35 36.82
N PHE A 16 -16.01 62.95 37.31
CA PHE A 16 -15.30 61.76 36.83
C PHE A 16 -15.79 60.47 37.49
N ASP A 17 -16.22 60.53 38.76
CA ASP A 17 -16.63 59.34 39.53
C ASP A 17 -18.15 59.03 39.43
N SER A 18 -18.94 59.90 38.79
CA SER A 18 -20.41 59.78 38.72
C SER A 18 -20.93 58.82 37.65
N GLN A 19 -20.15 58.52 36.61
CA GLN A 19 -20.60 57.71 35.49
C GLN A 19 -20.14 56.26 35.66
N VAL A 20 -21.10 55.38 35.94
CA VAL A 20 -20.88 53.93 35.91
C VAL A 20 -21.16 53.43 34.49
N PRO A 21 -20.32 52.55 33.91
CA PRO A 21 -20.61 51.96 32.61
C PRO A 21 -21.96 51.23 32.64
N PRO A 22 -22.73 51.25 31.53
CA PRO A 22 -23.98 50.52 31.46
C PRO A 22 -23.76 49.02 31.68
N ASN A 23 -24.70 48.40 32.38
CA ASN A 23 -24.72 46.94 32.58
C ASN A 23 -24.61 46.25 31.22
N GLY A 24 -23.69 45.29 31.08
CA GLY A 24 -23.48 44.61 29.80
C GLY A 24 -22.40 45.21 28.90
N LEU A 25 -21.80 46.37 29.24
CA LEU A 25 -20.77 46.99 28.41
C LEU A 25 -19.57 46.05 28.18
N TRP A 26 -19.11 45.40 29.25
CA TRP A 26 -18.00 44.45 29.17
C TRP A 26 -18.33 43.23 28.30
N GLN A 27 -19.55 42.71 28.41
CA GLN A 27 -20.02 41.59 27.58
C GLN A 27 -20.09 41.98 26.09
N ARG A 28 -20.48 43.22 25.78
CA ARG A 28 -20.48 43.74 24.40
C ARG A 28 -19.06 43.89 23.86
N ILE A 29 -18.15 44.43 24.67
CA ILE A 29 -16.72 44.53 24.30
C ILE A 29 -16.18 43.14 24.01
N GLU A 30 -16.39 42.18 24.93
CA GLU A 30 -15.98 40.78 24.80
C GLU A 30 -16.52 40.11 23.53
N GLY A 31 -17.80 40.34 23.20
CA GLY A 31 -18.42 39.83 21.98
C GLY A 31 -17.88 40.42 20.68
N HIS A 32 -17.23 41.59 20.73
CA HIS A 32 -16.59 42.23 19.57
C HIS A 32 -15.08 41.97 19.48
N LEU A 33 -14.48 41.29 20.46
CA LEU A 33 -13.10 40.82 20.30
C LEU A 33 -13.05 39.74 19.20
N PRO A 34 -12.02 39.76 18.34
CA PRO A 34 -11.83 38.70 17.37
C PRO A 34 -11.65 37.37 18.13
N THR A 35 -12.67 36.53 18.11
CA THR A 35 -12.56 35.17 18.63
C THR A 35 -11.45 34.49 17.84
N LYS A 36 -10.38 34.11 18.53
CA LYS A 36 -9.26 33.40 17.92
C LYS A 36 -9.81 32.07 17.42
N SER A 37 -10.23 32.02 16.16
CA SER A 37 -10.75 30.82 15.53
C SER A 37 -9.60 29.82 15.56
N VAL A 38 -9.63 28.88 16.51
CA VAL A 38 -8.66 27.81 16.57
C VAL A 38 -8.90 26.97 15.32
N ALA A 39 -8.02 27.14 14.34
CA ALA A 39 -8.08 26.40 13.10
C ALA A 39 -8.13 24.91 13.45
N LEU A 40 -9.21 24.24 13.07
CA LEU A 40 -9.45 22.83 13.38
C LEU A 40 -8.31 21.92 12.88
N TRP A 41 -7.53 22.42 11.92
CA TRP A 41 -6.33 21.82 11.35
C TRP A 41 -5.13 21.72 12.31
N ASN A 42 -5.08 22.56 13.36
CA ASN A 42 -4.05 22.50 14.39
C ASN A 42 -4.55 21.83 15.69
N SER A 43 -5.66 21.10 15.62
CA SER A 43 -6.20 20.38 16.79
C SER A 43 -5.54 19.02 16.94
N VAL A 44 -4.76 18.86 18.00
CA VAL A 44 -4.16 17.57 18.39
C VAL A 44 -5.24 16.49 18.59
N VAL A 45 -6.46 16.87 18.97
CA VAL A 45 -7.58 15.94 19.15
C VAL A 45 -8.04 15.36 17.80
N VAL A 46 -8.10 16.17 16.74
CA VAL A 46 -8.44 15.71 15.39
C VAL A 46 -7.37 14.76 14.85
N TRP A 47 -6.10 15.09 15.07
CA TRP A 47 -4.98 14.21 14.69
C TRP A 47 -5.00 12.87 15.45
N ARG A 48 -5.38 12.86 16.74
CA ARG A 48 -5.56 11.62 17.52
C ARG A 48 -6.71 10.76 16.97
N ALA A 49 -7.85 11.37 16.66
CA ALA A 49 -8.98 10.67 16.08
C ALA A 49 -8.63 10.06 14.71
N ALA A 50 -7.96 10.83 13.85
CA ALA A 50 -7.48 10.36 12.55
C ALA A 50 -6.49 9.19 12.68
N ALA A 51 -5.55 9.27 13.63
CA ALA A 51 -4.61 8.18 13.89
C ALA A 51 -5.33 6.90 14.36
N ILE A 52 -6.29 7.02 15.28
CA ILE A 52 -7.08 5.86 15.75
C ILE A 52 -7.85 5.22 14.59
N PHE A 53 -8.45 6.03 13.72
CA PHE A 53 -9.15 5.53 12.54
C PHE A 53 -8.20 4.80 11.59
N LEU A 54 -7.04 5.39 11.28
CA LEU A 54 -6.03 4.79 10.41
C LEU A 54 -5.51 3.47 10.99
N PHE A 55 -5.16 3.44 12.28
CA PHE A 55 -4.75 2.21 12.96
C PHE A 55 -5.87 1.15 13.00
N GLY A 56 -7.13 1.56 13.16
CA GLY A 56 -8.27 0.66 13.09
C GLY A 56 -8.42 0.02 11.70
N VAL A 57 -8.36 0.83 10.64
CA VAL A 57 -8.40 0.34 9.24
C VAL A 57 -7.19 -0.55 8.95
N ALA A 58 -5.99 -0.16 9.39
CA ALA A 58 -4.78 -0.96 9.23
C ALA A 58 -4.88 -2.30 9.98
N ALA A 59 -5.43 -2.31 11.20
CA ALA A 59 -5.66 -3.53 11.95
C ALA A 59 -6.64 -4.44 11.21
N VAL A 60 -7.79 -3.93 10.76
CA VAL A 60 -8.77 -4.70 9.98
C VAL A 60 -8.16 -5.24 8.69
N ALA A 61 -7.35 -4.44 7.99
CA ALA A 61 -6.63 -4.89 6.81
C ALA A 61 -5.67 -6.04 7.16
N ILE A 62 -4.89 -5.93 8.24
CA ILE A 62 -3.98 -6.98 8.71
C ILE A 62 -4.74 -8.24 9.17
N PHE A 63 -5.91 -8.12 9.79
CA PHE A 63 -6.75 -9.27 10.15
C PHE A 63 -7.35 -9.95 8.92
N SER A 64 -7.77 -9.18 7.92
CA SER A 64 -8.29 -9.71 6.65
C SER A 64 -7.17 -10.31 5.78
N THR A 65 -5.94 -9.83 5.93
CA THR A 65 -4.78 -10.35 5.20
C THR A 65 -4.01 -11.46 5.91
N ARG A 66 -4.45 -11.89 7.09
CA ARG A 66 -3.92 -13.11 7.71
C ARG A 66 -4.16 -14.36 6.84
N ASP A 67 -5.18 -14.35 5.96
CA ASP A 67 -5.37 -15.39 4.94
C ASP A 67 -4.40 -15.27 3.75
N PHE A 68 -3.87 -14.06 3.47
CA PHE A 68 -2.85 -13.84 2.43
C PHE A 68 -1.44 -14.31 2.85
N ASN A 69 -1.24 -14.79 4.09
CA ASN A 69 0.01 -15.46 4.48
C ASN A 69 0.04 -16.96 4.11
N ASN A 70 -0.98 -17.46 3.39
CA ASN A 70 -0.97 -18.77 2.76
C ASN A 70 -0.15 -18.79 1.46
N GLY A 71 1.08 -18.27 1.48
CA GLY A 71 2.06 -18.47 0.40
C GLY A 71 2.39 -19.94 0.11
N ARG A 72 1.90 -20.88 0.95
CA ARG A 72 1.89 -22.32 0.69
C ARG A 72 0.78 -22.76 -0.27
N GLY A 73 -0.40 -22.13 -0.22
CA GLY A 73 -1.53 -22.45 -1.09
C GLY A 73 -1.32 -21.98 -2.52
N ASP A 74 -0.82 -20.75 -2.70
CA ASP A 74 -0.51 -20.21 -4.03
C ASP A 74 0.69 -20.92 -4.66
N ARG A 75 1.72 -21.28 -3.89
CA ARG A 75 2.85 -22.08 -4.40
C ARG A 75 2.45 -23.51 -4.78
N ALA A 76 1.63 -24.18 -3.96
CA ALA A 76 1.14 -25.51 -4.29
C ALA A 76 0.23 -25.49 -5.53
N LYS A 77 -0.58 -24.45 -5.69
CA LYS A 77 -1.41 -24.25 -6.89
C LYS A 77 -0.56 -23.99 -8.14
N LEU A 78 0.41 -23.09 -8.07
CA LEU A 78 1.34 -22.82 -9.17
C LEU A 78 2.18 -24.05 -9.55
N GLN A 79 2.61 -24.84 -8.56
CA GLN A 79 3.32 -26.08 -8.79
C GLN A 79 2.43 -27.13 -9.47
N GLY A 80 1.17 -27.25 -9.06
CA GLY A 80 0.18 -28.12 -9.72
C GLY A 80 -0.06 -27.72 -11.18
N GLU A 81 -0.31 -26.43 -11.43
CA GLU A 81 -0.50 -25.90 -12.79
C GLU A 81 0.75 -26.13 -13.66
N PHE A 82 1.95 -26.05 -13.10
CA PHE A 82 3.20 -26.33 -13.82
C PHE A 82 3.33 -27.82 -14.18
N ILE A 83 3.03 -28.74 -13.26
CA ILE A 83 3.07 -30.19 -13.50
C ILE A 83 2.08 -30.59 -14.60
N ASP A 84 0.87 -30.02 -14.57
CA ASP A 84 -0.16 -30.28 -15.58
C ASP A 84 0.32 -29.82 -16.97
N LEU A 85 0.87 -28.61 -17.08
CA LEU A 85 1.42 -28.09 -18.33
C LEU A 85 2.61 -28.90 -18.83
N GLU A 86 3.52 -29.29 -17.94
CA GLU A 86 4.67 -30.14 -18.27
C GLU A 86 4.20 -31.46 -18.90
N SER A 87 3.26 -32.15 -18.27
CA SER A 87 2.75 -33.43 -18.79
C SER A 87 2.08 -33.26 -20.16
N TYR A 88 1.27 -32.20 -20.33
CA TYR A 88 0.56 -31.92 -21.57
C TYR A 88 1.52 -31.67 -22.73
N TYR A 89 2.51 -30.78 -22.55
CA TYR A 89 3.46 -30.45 -23.60
C TYR A 89 4.49 -31.57 -23.84
N SER A 90 4.89 -32.31 -22.81
CA SER A 90 5.76 -33.49 -22.96
C SER A 90 5.12 -34.53 -23.87
N ASN A 91 3.83 -34.85 -23.65
CA ASN A 91 3.08 -35.79 -24.50
C ASN A 91 3.00 -35.32 -25.96
N GLN A 92 2.70 -34.03 -26.18
CA GLN A 92 2.67 -33.43 -27.52
C GLN A 92 4.02 -33.51 -28.24
N ILE A 93 5.13 -33.30 -27.52
CA ILE A 93 6.48 -33.38 -28.08
C ILE A 93 6.80 -34.82 -28.49
N VAL A 94 6.47 -35.80 -27.65
CA VAL A 94 6.69 -37.23 -27.94
C VAL A 94 5.89 -37.66 -29.17
N GLU A 95 4.62 -37.31 -29.25
CA GLU A 95 3.74 -37.64 -30.39
C GLU A 95 4.30 -37.04 -31.69
N LYS A 96 4.64 -35.74 -31.69
CA LYS A 96 5.18 -35.08 -32.88
C LYS A 96 6.54 -35.65 -33.28
N LYS A 97 7.39 -36.01 -32.32
CA LYS A 97 8.68 -36.68 -32.58
C LYS A 97 8.47 -38.05 -33.24
N GLN A 98 7.49 -38.81 -32.78
CA GLN A 98 7.14 -40.10 -33.40
C GLN A 98 6.65 -39.91 -34.83
N LEU A 99 5.79 -38.93 -35.09
CA LEU A 99 5.33 -38.58 -36.43
C LEU A 99 6.51 -38.20 -37.33
N VAL A 100 7.42 -37.33 -36.86
CA VAL A 100 8.61 -36.92 -37.62
C VAL A 100 9.48 -38.15 -37.97
N ASN A 101 9.77 -39.01 -37.01
CA ASN A 101 10.55 -40.23 -37.25
C ASN A 101 9.85 -41.18 -38.24
N GLN A 102 8.53 -41.30 -38.18
CA GLN A 102 7.74 -42.11 -39.10
C GLN A 102 7.78 -41.54 -40.51
N PHE A 103 7.52 -40.24 -40.68
CA PHE A 103 7.62 -39.56 -41.98
C PHE A 103 9.03 -39.64 -42.57
N GLN A 104 10.08 -39.54 -41.75
CA GLN A 104 11.47 -39.72 -42.19
C GLN A 104 11.73 -41.15 -42.67
N SER A 105 11.23 -42.16 -41.95
CA SER A 105 11.35 -43.57 -42.33
C SER A 105 10.63 -43.88 -43.65
N ASP A 106 9.46 -43.27 -43.88
CA ASP A 106 8.63 -43.51 -45.06
C ASP A 106 9.14 -42.78 -46.32
N THR A 107 9.79 -41.61 -46.16
CA THR A 107 10.29 -40.78 -47.27
C THR A 107 11.77 -40.99 -47.60
N GLY A 108 12.52 -41.68 -46.74
CA GLY A 108 13.97 -41.89 -46.89
C GLY A 108 14.81 -40.62 -46.72
N LEU A 109 14.21 -39.52 -46.26
CA LEU A 109 14.89 -38.26 -45.99
C LEU A 109 15.60 -38.33 -44.63
N THR A 110 16.92 -38.46 -44.65
CA THR A 110 17.76 -38.44 -43.44
C THR A 110 18.01 -37.00 -42.98
N GLU A 111 17.05 -36.40 -42.26
CA GLU A 111 17.31 -35.17 -41.49
C GLU A 111 17.76 -35.55 -40.06
N ASP A 112 18.98 -36.06 -39.97
CA ASP A 112 19.64 -36.45 -38.72
C ASP A 112 19.80 -35.24 -37.75
N GLU A 113 20.00 -34.04 -38.31
CA GLU A 113 20.23 -32.82 -37.54
C GLU A 113 19.01 -32.40 -36.68
N VAL A 114 17.79 -32.49 -37.23
CA VAL A 114 16.57 -32.12 -36.49
C VAL A 114 16.35 -33.08 -35.33
N THR A 115 16.49 -34.38 -35.58
CA THR A 115 16.34 -35.42 -34.57
C THR A 115 17.41 -35.31 -33.48
N GLN A 116 18.66 -35.03 -33.86
CA GLN A 116 19.77 -34.80 -32.94
C GLN A 116 19.56 -33.54 -32.08
N ASN A 117 19.10 -32.44 -32.68
CA ASN A 117 18.81 -31.19 -31.95
C ASN A 117 17.66 -31.37 -30.96
N LEU A 118 16.61 -32.12 -31.32
CA LEU A 118 15.52 -32.46 -30.40
C LEU A 118 15.99 -33.35 -29.25
N GLN A 119 16.87 -34.33 -29.51
CA GLN A 119 17.47 -35.15 -28.46
C GLN A 119 18.33 -34.32 -27.50
N LYS A 120 19.11 -33.37 -28.02
CA LYS A 120 19.92 -32.46 -27.21
C LYS A 120 19.05 -31.56 -26.35
N LEU A 121 17.97 -31.02 -26.90
CA LEU A 121 17.01 -30.18 -26.16
C LEU A 121 16.36 -30.96 -25.00
N GLU A 122 15.94 -32.20 -25.26
CA GLU A 122 15.40 -33.10 -24.24
C GLU A 122 16.42 -33.37 -23.12
N ALA A 123 17.67 -33.69 -23.49
CA ALA A 123 18.72 -33.93 -22.51
C ALA A 123 19.00 -32.70 -21.62
N MET A 124 19.03 -31.49 -22.21
CA MET A 124 19.18 -30.24 -21.46
C MET A 124 18.01 -29.98 -20.52
N TYR A 125 16.78 -30.26 -20.98
CA TYR A 125 15.58 -30.14 -20.16
C TYR A 125 15.63 -31.06 -18.94
N GLN A 126 16.02 -32.32 -19.12
CA GLN A 126 16.14 -33.28 -18.02
C GLN A 126 17.21 -32.85 -16.99
N VAL A 127 18.34 -32.31 -17.44
CA VAL A 127 19.37 -31.76 -16.53
C VAL A 127 18.82 -30.59 -15.72
N LEU A 128 18.13 -29.65 -16.37
CA LEU A 128 17.53 -28.50 -15.70
C LEU A 128 16.47 -28.95 -14.68
N LYS A 129 15.63 -29.93 -15.04
CA LYS A 129 14.63 -30.50 -14.13
C LYS A 129 15.28 -31.10 -12.88
N LEU A 130 16.35 -31.88 -13.05
CA LEU A 130 17.11 -32.46 -11.93
C LEU A 130 17.78 -31.39 -11.07
N GLU A 131 18.23 -30.29 -11.66
CA GLU A 131 18.81 -29.16 -10.94
C GLU A 131 17.75 -28.42 -10.11
N MET A 132 16.57 -28.17 -10.69
CA MET A 132 15.43 -27.57 -9.98
C MET A 132 14.94 -28.43 -8.81
N GLU A 133 14.93 -29.76 -8.97
CA GLU A 133 14.56 -30.69 -7.90
C GLU A 133 15.59 -30.68 -6.75
N LYS A 134 16.89 -30.56 -7.08
CA LYS A 134 17.97 -30.51 -6.09
C LYS A 134 18.10 -29.14 -5.40
N ARG A 135 17.75 -28.05 -6.08
CA ARG A 135 17.93 -26.66 -5.61
C ARG A 135 16.72 -25.78 -5.94
N PRO A 136 15.58 -25.96 -5.27
CA PRO A 136 14.35 -25.23 -5.58
C PRO A 136 14.31 -23.75 -5.12
N SER A 137 15.40 -23.18 -4.57
CA SER A 137 15.36 -21.83 -3.97
C SER A 137 16.64 -20.99 -4.13
N GLU A 138 17.57 -21.34 -5.02
CA GLU A 138 18.69 -20.47 -5.36
C GLU A 138 18.32 -19.67 -6.62
N ASP A 139 17.63 -18.54 -6.40
CA ASP A 139 17.73 -17.33 -7.24
C ASP A 139 18.60 -16.31 -6.48
#